data_AF-F1ZBT1-F1
#
_entry.id   AF-F1ZBT1-F1
#
_cell.length_a   1.000
_cell.length_b   1.000
_cell.length_c   1.000
_cell.angle_alpha   90.00
_cell.angle_beta   90.00
_cell.angle_gamma   90.00
#
_symmetry.space_group_name_H-M   'P 1'
#
loop_
_entity.id
_entity.type
_entity.pdbx_description
1 polymer ?
#
loop_
_entity_poly.entity_id
_entity_poly.type
_entity_poly.pdbx_seq_one_letter_code
_entity_poly.pdbx_strand_id
1 'polypeptide(L)'
;MVVLYYLYRWEAALPDRVAPELLSKVPRGMIATALLVPVYAVPLAIAVAGWALHHRRRSRRNRDLLVRNRATGLAEPPGIHPRIDPARCIGCGACIRACPETDALGLIGRTAVLIEPWACIGHGTCRDACPTDAITLAIGTPTRGIAMPVLGPGGETSVAGIHIAGELGGLGLIHNAIDQGRETIHAIADALGGETAPEQPDLFDVVIVGCGPAGISASLGARERGLHFVTLDQANIGGSVTHYPRGKLVMTTPAHLPLIGEVRLGSISKEGLLAYWQDLFERTGLAPRFEEQVRTVTCEGDHFTVISDKGHYRTRRVLLAVGRGGTPRRLGIAGEDLEKVVYRLSDPGQYTGHRVMVVGGGDSALEAAIALAEVPGTDVTLVHRGPAFARANVANRDSVHALADQGLLTLRLSAHLTAIAPATVAIDGPEGPEHFDNDAVLVCAGGTLPGEWLSAMGIRIATFHGEAVR
;
A
#
# COMPACT_ATOMS: atom_id res chain seq x y z
N MET A 1 33.04 36.33 -22.34
CA MET A 1 33.32 37.49 -23.24
C MET A 1 33.28 38.84 -22.52
N VAL A 2 32.27 39.14 -21.68
CA VAL A 2 32.16 40.44 -20.99
C VAL A 2 33.33 40.72 -20.00
N VAL A 3 33.80 39.70 -19.27
CA VAL A 3 34.93 39.86 -18.31
C VAL A 3 36.26 40.16 -19.02
N LEU A 4 36.52 39.52 -20.17
CA LEU A 4 37.68 39.81 -21.01
C LEU A 4 37.63 41.24 -21.57
N TYR A 5 36.44 41.72 -21.95
CA TYR A 5 36.23 43.09 -22.43
C TYR A 5 36.51 44.13 -21.34
N TYR A 6 36.09 43.89 -20.08
CA TYR A 6 36.38 44.81 -18.97
C TYR A 6 37.84 44.78 -18.51
N LEU A 7 38.52 43.63 -18.56
CA LEU A 7 39.96 43.55 -18.29
C LEU A 7 40.78 44.31 -19.34
N TYR A 8 40.40 44.21 -20.62
CA TYR A 8 41.05 44.92 -21.71
C TYR A 8 40.82 46.45 -21.64
N ARG A 9 39.63 46.87 -21.18
CA ARG A 9 39.31 48.30 -21.00
C ARG A 9 39.96 48.92 -19.76
N TRP A 10 40.29 48.12 -18.74
CA TRP A 10 41.01 48.57 -17.55
C TRP A 10 42.48 48.87 -17.84
N GLU A 11 43.13 48.11 -18.72
CA GLU A 11 44.49 48.40 -19.21
C GLU A 11 44.58 49.74 -19.96
N ALA A 12 43.51 50.17 -20.65
CA ALA A 12 43.50 51.42 -21.40
C ALA A 12 43.26 52.69 -20.56
N ALA A 13 42.99 52.56 -19.25
CA ALA A 13 42.60 53.66 -18.37
C ALA A 13 43.59 53.96 -17.22
N LEU A 14 44.77 53.33 -17.21
CA LEU A 14 45.81 53.61 -16.22
C LEU A 14 46.63 54.84 -16.67
N PRO A 15 46.68 55.94 -15.90
CA PRO A 15 47.53 57.08 -16.21
C PRO A 15 49.02 56.71 -16.17
N ASP A 16 49.81 57.30 -17.07
CA ASP A 16 51.25 57.07 -17.36
C ASP A 16 52.25 57.33 -16.20
N ARG A 17 51.86 57.14 -14.93
CA ARG A 17 52.71 57.42 -13.76
C ARG A 17 52.70 56.34 -12.68
N VAL A 18 52.77 55.07 -13.06
CA VAL A 18 53.15 53.99 -12.13
C VAL A 18 54.24 53.12 -12.76
N ALA A 19 55.31 52.89 -12.01
CA ALA A 19 56.61 52.38 -12.44
C ALA A 19 56.56 51.10 -13.30
N PRO A 20 57.26 51.04 -14.46
CA PRO A 20 57.29 49.87 -15.33
C PRO A 20 58.07 48.66 -14.77
N GLU A 21 58.83 48.82 -13.68
CA GLU A 21 59.72 47.77 -13.16
C GLU A 21 59.05 46.74 -12.24
N LEU A 22 57.87 47.03 -11.68
CA LEU A 22 57.15 46.11 -10.78
C LEU A 22 56.12 45.22 -11.50
N LEU A 23 55.67 45.61 -12.70
CA LEU A 23 54.70 44.86 -13.50
C LEU A 23 55.35 43.85 -14.47
N SER A 24 56.67 43.92 -14.69
CA SER A 24 57.41 43.00 -15.57
C SER A 24 57.78 41.65 -14.91
N LYS A 25 57.63 41.54 -13.58
CA LYS A 25 58.00 40.34 -12.80
C LYS A 25 56.82 39.46 -12.41
N VAL A 26 55.58 39.87 -12.69
CA VAL A 26 54.39 39.05 -12.42
C VAL A 26 53.91 38.46 -13.75
N PRO A 27 53.98 37.13 -13.95
CA PRO A 27 53.52 36.53 -15.19
C PRO A 27 52.05 36.89 -15.39
N ARG A 28 51.70 37.49 -16.54
CA ARG A 28 50.33 38.01 -16.83
C ARG A 28 49.21 36.98 -16.61
N GLY A 29 49.52 35.68 -16.69
CA GLY A 29 48.60 34.59 -16.32
C GLY A 29 48.24 34.53 -14.83
N MET A 30 49.12 34.98 -13.92
CA MET A 30 48.92 34.92 -12.46
C MET A 30 47.86 35.92 -11.98
N ILE A 31 47.83 37.12 -12.55
CA ILE A 31 46.84 38.17 -12.18
C ILE A 31 45.45 37.80 -12.70
N ALA A 32 45.36 37.29 -13.93
CA ALA A 32 44.10 36.79 -14.49
C ALA A 32 43.55 35.61 -13.66
N THR A 33 44.42 34.68 -13.24
CA THR A 33 44.03 33.55 -12.39
C THR A 33 43.60 34.00 -10.99
N ALA A 34 44.30 34.97 -10.39
CA ALA A 34 43.97 35.53 -9.07
C ALA A 34 42.62 36.27 -9.03
N LEU A 35 42.18 36.86 -10.15
CA LEU A 35 40.86 37.51 -10.26
C LEU A 35 39.75 36.55 -10.69
N LEU A 36 40.05 35.51 -11.48
CA LEU A 36 39.07 34.51 -11.90
C LEU A 36 38.69 33.54 -10.77
N VAL A 37 39.63 33.19 -9.88
CA VAL A 37 39.37 32.26 -8.78
C VAL A 37 38.25 32.75 -7.84
N PRO A 38 38.26 34.00 -7.31
CA PRO A 38 37.17 34.50 -6.47
C PRO A 38 35.82 34.55 -7.19
N VAL A 39 35.82 34.88 -8.49
CA VAL A 39 34.61 34.98 -9.32
C VAL A 39 33.87 33.64 -9.41
N TYR A 40 34.58 32.51 -9.42
CA TYR A 40 33.94 31.19 -9.43
C TYR A 40 33.88 30.54 -8.04
N ALA A 41 34.89 30.74 -7.19
CA ALA A 41 34.99 30.13 -5.87
C ALA A 41 33.97 30.72 -4.88
N VAL A 42 33.70 32.03 -4.92
CA VAL A 42 32.73 32.65 -4.01
C VAL A 42 31.30 32.18 -4.29
N PRO A 43 30.77 32.20 -5.54
CA PRO A 43 29.45 31.65 -5.84
C PRO A 43 29.36 30.14 -5.53
N LEU A 44 30.43 29.37 -5.81
CA LEU A 44 30.46 27.94 -5.48
C LEU A 44 30.43 27.72 -3.95
N ALA A 45 31.21 28.47 -3.18
CA ALA A 45 31.21 28.38 -1.72
C ALA A 45 29.85 28.78 -1.13
N ILE A 46 29.22 29.82 -1.65
CA ILE A 46 27.86 30.23 -1.26
C ILE A 46 26.85 29.12 -1.60
N ALA A 47 26.92 28.54 -2.79
CA ALA A 47 26.05 27.44 -3.21
C ALA A 47 26.23 26.20 -2.32
N VAL A 48 27.48 25.82 -2.01
CA VAL A 48 27.81 24.70 -1.12
C VAL A 48 27.35 24.98 0.31
N ALA A 49 27.56 26.19 0.83
CA ALA A 49 27.11 26.58 2.16
C ALA A 49 25.57 26.59 2.25
N GLY A 50 24.89 27.13 1.24
CA GLY A 50 23.44 27.12 1.12
C GLY A 50 22.88 25.70 1.05
N TRP A 51 23.48 24.84 0.24
CA TRP A 51 23.15 23.42 0.15
C TRP A 51 23.35 22.71 1.50
N ALA A 52 24.49 22.94 2.17
CA ALA A 52 24.80 22.33 3.47
C ALA A 52 23.83 22.79 4.56
N LEU A 53 23.47 24.09 4.61
CA LEU A 53 22.49 24.63 5.54
C LEU A 53 21.09 24.07 5.27
N HIS A 54 20.66 24.04 4.01
CA HIS A 54 19.39 23.44 3.60
C HIS A 54 19.32 21.97 4.02
N HIS A 55 20.37 21.20 3.73
CA HIS A 55 20.46 19.78 4.07
C HIS A 55 20.45 19.56 5.59
N ARG A 56 21.19 20.38 6.36
CA ARG A 56 21.17 20.33 7.84
C ARG A 56 19.79 20.66 8.41
N ARG A 57 19.09 21.67 7.87
CA ARG A 57 17.73 22.02 8.29
C ARG A 57 16.74 20.88 8.00
N ARG A 58 16.76 20.32 6.79
CA ARG A 58 15.90 19.21 6.41
C ARG A 58 16.17 17.96 7.25
N SER A 59 17.44 17.64 7.50
CA SER A 59 17.83 16.52 8.37
C SER A 59 17.39 16.72 9.82
N ARG A 60 17.35 17.97 10.33
CA ARG A 60 16.81 18.26 11.67
C ARG A 60 15.30 18.03 11.70
N ARG A 61 14.54 18.64 10.78
CA ARG A 61 13.08 18.41 10.64
C ARG A 61 12.74 16.92 10.59
N ASN A 62 13.44 16.15 9.75
CA ASN A 62 13.21 14.72 9.59
C ASN A 62 13.48 13.94 10.89
N ARG A 63 14.50 14.34 11.65
CA ARG A 63 14.80 13.75 12.96
C ARG A 63 13.72 14.08 13.98
N ASP A 64 13.26 15.32 14.00
CA ASP A 64 12.23 15.78 14.92
C ASP A 64 10.89 15.05 14.67
N LEU A 65 10.52 14.84 13.40
CA LEU A 65 9.37 14.02 13.00
C LEU A 65 9.51 12.57 13.49
N LEU A 66 10.66 11.94 13.23
CA LEU A 66 10.90 10.57 13.69
C LEU A 66 10.83 10.44 15.22
N VAL A 67 11.37 11.41 15.96
CA VAL A 67 11.30 11.44 17.43
C VAL A 67 9.87 11.62 17.91
N ARG A 68 9.11 12.52 17.29
CA ARG A 68 7.68 12.71 17.59
C ARG A 68 6.90 11.41 17.37
N ASN A 69 7.12 10.73 16.25
CA ASN A 69 6.43 9.48 15.93
C ASN A 69 6.79 8.36 16.92
N ARG A 70 8.02 8.32 17.42
CA ARG A 70 8.39 7.40 18.52
C ARG A 70 7.64 7.73 19.81
N ALA A 71 7.53 9.01 20.17
CA ALA A 71 6.84 9.43 21.38
C ALA A 71 5.33 9.14 21.34
N THR A 72 4.71 9.17 20.15
CA THR A 72 3.27 8.92 19.95
C THR A 72 2.94 7.46 19.61
N GLY A 73 3.92 6.56 19.61
CA GLY A 73 3.70 5.14 19.27
C GLY A 73 3.47 4.88 17.77
N LEU A 74 3.81 5.86 16.92
CA LEU A 74 3.67 5.82 15.45
C LEU A 74 4.99 5.44 14.74
N ALA A 75 5.99 4.97 15.48
CA ALA A 75 7.28 4.62 14.89
C ALA A 75 7.31 3.27 14.16
N GLU A 76 6.25 2.47 14.30
CA GLU A 76 6.15 1.18 13.63
C GLU A 76 5.22 1.26 12.41
N PRO A 77 5.67 0.86 11.21
CA PRO A 77 4.86 0.91 10.00
C PRO A 77 3.69 -0.08 10.07
N PRO A 78 2.54 0.18 9.41
CA PRO A 78 1.35 -0.70 9.41
C PRO A 78 1.55 -2.06 8.73
N GLY A 79 2.39 -2.13 7.71
CA GLY A 79 2.53 -3.31 6.87
C GLY A 79 3.90 -3.39 6.22
N ILE A 80 3.91 -3.73 4.93
CA ILE A 80 5.15 -3.76 4.15
C ILE A 80 5.78 -2.38 4.12
N HIS A 81 7.07 -2.33 4.39
CA HIS A 81 7.82 -1.08 4.49
C HIS A 81 9.27 -1.27 4.05
N PRO A 82 9.97 -0.19 3.65
CA PRO A 82 11.37 -0.26 3.29
C PRO A 82 12.27 -0.42 4.51
N ARG A 83 13.16 -1.41 4.46
CA ARG A 83 14.32 -1.55 5.33
C ARG A 83 15.56 -1.07 4.58
N ILE A 84 16.17 -0.01 5.11
CA ILE A 84 17.32 0.67 4.48
C ILE A 84 18.61 0.20 5.17
N ASP A 85 19.55 -0.31 4.38
CA ASP A 85 20.90 -0.64 4.81
C ASP A 85 21.79 0.62 4.82
N PRO A 86 22.21 1.12 6.00
CA PRO A 86 23.04 2.31 6.10
C PRO A 86 24.43 2.14 5.49
N ALA A 87 24.96 0.91 5.37
CA ALA A 87 26.27 0.66 4.79
C ALA A 87 26.26 0.79 3.26
N ARG A 88 25.12 0.50 2.62
CA ARG A 88 24.92 0.62 1.17
C ARG A 88 24.27 1.95 0.75
N CYS A 89 23.64 2.66 1.67
CA CYS A 89 22.95 3.90 1.39
C CYS A 89 23.93 5.06 1.13
N ILE A 90 23.93 5.59 -0.09
CA ILE A 90 24.77 6.74 -0.46
C ILE A 90 24.14 8.11 -0.17
N GLY A 91 22.89 8.15 0.31
CA GLY A 91 22.19 9.38 0.68
C GLY A 91 21.72 10.24 -0.50
N CYS A 92 21.56 9.67 -1.70
CA CYS A 92 21.17 10.44 -2.91
C CYS A 92 19.70 10.93 -2.92
N GLY A 93 18.87 10.39 -2.02
CA GLY A 93 17.45 10.74 -1.91
C GLY A 93 16.57 10.32 -3.08
N ALA A 94 17.01 9.39 -3.94
CA ALA A 94 16.21 8.88 -5.06
C ALA A 94 14.91 8.24 -4.57
N CYS A 95 14.98 7.41 -3.53
CA CYS A 95 13.82 6.79 -2.89
C CYS A 95 12.80 7.80 -2.34
N ILE A 96 13.25 8.97 -1.88
CA ILE A 96 12.37 10.02 -1.35
C ILE A 96 11.64 10.73 -2.49
N ARG A 97 12.33 10.99 -3.61
CA ARG A 97 11.71 11.62 -4.79
C ARG A 97 10.75 10.68 -5.51
N ALA A 98 11.00 9.38 -5.46
CA ALA A 98 10.15 8.35 -6.07
C ALA A 98 8.96 7.95 -5.19
N CYS A 99 8.95 8.34 -3.91
CA CYS A 99 7.85 8.02 -3.01
C CYS A 99 6.66 8.95 -3.32
N PRO A 100 5.48 8.41 -3.66
CA PRO A 100 4.29 9.23 -3.89
C PRO A 100 3.69 9.74 -2.56
N GLU A 101 4.07 9.13 -1.43
CA GLU A 101 3.58 9.50 -0.11
C GLU A 101 4.37 10.67 0.45
N THR A 102 3.64 11.64 0.99
CA THR A 102 4.27 12.82 1.58
C THR A 102 4.98 12.44 2.88
N ASP A 103 6.24 12.83 3.01
CA ASP A 103 7.07 12.66 4.21
C ASP A 103 7.22 11.22 4.74
N ALA A 104 6.86 10.16 4.01
CA ALA A 104 7.11 8.78 4.45
C ALA A 104 8.61 8.52 4.67
N LEU A 105 9.44 8.95 3.70
CA LEU A 105 10.90 8.82 3.72
C LEU A 105 11.60 10.18 3.84
N GLY A 106 12.69 10.22 4.59
CA GLY A 106 13.54 11.40 4.73
C GLY A 106 15.02 11.06 4.86
N LEU A 107 15.89 12.03 4.54
CA LEU A 107 17.32 11.92 4.85
C LEU A 107 17.58 12.41 6.27
N ILE A 108 18.22 11.59 7.08
CA ILE A 108 18.82 11.99 8.37
C ILE A 108 20.32 11.77 8.25
N GLY A 109 21.09 12.87 8.26
CA GLY A 109 22.49 12.80 7.86
C GLY A 109 22.60 12.29 6.42
N ARG A 110 23.40 11.26 6.18
CA ARG A 110 23.62 10.68 4.84
C ARG A 110 22.76 9.44 4.55
N THR A 111 21.83 9.11 5.43
CA THR A 111 21.06 7.86 5.34
C THR A 111 19.59 8.18 5.13
N ALA A 112 18.95 7.46 4.20
CA ALA A 112 17.50 7.47 4.09
C ALA A 112 16.89 6.74 5.28
N VAL A 113 15.80 7.28 5.83
CA VAL A 113 15.11 6.74 6.99
C VAL A 113 13.62 6.86 6.73
N LEU A 114 12.85 5.86 7.19
CA LEU A 114 11.39 5.93 7.27
C LEU A 114 11.03 6.85 8.43
N ILE A 115 10.68 8.10 8.12
CA ILE A 115 10.44 9.15 9.14
C ILE A 115 8.98 9.20 9.56
N GLU A 116 8.05 8.88 8.64
CA GLU A 116 6.62 8.74 8.90
C GLU A 116 6.15 7.34 8.49
N PRO A 117 6.31 6.32 9.36
CA PRO A 117 5.99 4.94 9.02
C PRO A 117 4.54 4.70 8.61
N TRP A 118 3.59 5.49 9.15
CA TRP A 118 2.16 5.39 8.84
C TRP A 118 1.75 6.05 7.54
N ALA A 119 2.62 6.88 6.95
CA ALA A 119 2.45 7.34 5.58
C ALA A 119 2.93 6.27 4.57
N CYS A 120 3.68 5.25 4.99
CA CYS A 120 4.13 4.21 4.09
C CYS A 120 3.05 3.16 3.86
N ILE A 121 2.51 3.12 2.64
CA ILE A 121 1.53 2.11 2.21
C ILE A 121 2.16 0.89 1.52
N GLY A 122 3.50 0.82 1.44
CA GLY A 122 4.21 -0.38 0.98
C GLY A 122 4.18 -0.63 -0.53
N HIS A 123 4.19 0.41 -1.37
CA HIS A 123 4.20 0.28 -2.84
C HIS A 123 5.51 -0.24 -3.43
N GLY A 124 6.64 -0.06 -2.75
CA GLY A 124 7.92 -0.58 -3.22
C GLY A 124 8.73 0.35 -4.14
N THR A 125 8.18 1.49 -4.59
CA THR A 125 8.87 2.42 -5.51
C THR A 125 10.23 2.89 -5.00
N CYS A 126 10.39 3.00 -3.68
CA CYS A 126 11.65 3.35 -3.04
C CYS A 126 12.75 2.31 -3.24
N ARG A 127 12.41 1.01 -3.26
CA ARG A 127 13.33 -0.09 -3.58
C ARG A 127 13.78 0.02 -5.03
N ASP A 128 12.81 0.14 -5.94
CA ASP A 128 13.07 0.11 -7.38
C ASP A 128 13.87 1.34 -7.85
N ALA A 129 13.69 2.49 -7.18
CA ALA A 129 14.46 3.71 -7.44
C ALA A 129 15.84 3.74 -6.77
N CYS A 130 16.22 2.74 -5.98
CA CYS A 130 17.47 2.75 -5.23
C CYS A 130 18.65 2.33 -6.13
N PRO A 131 19.61 3.21 -6.45
CA PRO A 131 20.70 2.89 -7.38
C PRO A 131 21.77 1.95 -6.79
N THR A 132 21.69 1.63 -5.50
CA THR A 132 22.68 0.80 -4.79
C THR A 132 22.06 -0.44 -4.15
N ASP A 133 20.79 -0.72 -4.44
CA ASP A 133 19.94 -1.74 -3.78
C ASP A 133 20.09 -1.75 -2.26
N ALA A 134 20.21 -0.54 -1.67
CA ALA A 134 20.29 -0.37 -0.23
C ALA A 134 18.93 -0.57 0.47
N ILE A 135 17.85 -0.81 -0.28
CA ILE A 135 16.49 -0.90 0.23
C ILE A 135 15.95 -2.29 -0.06
N THR A 136 15.47 -2.96 0.98
CA THR A 136 14.68 -4.19 0.88
C THR A 136 13.28 -3.90 1.43
N LEU A 137 12.28 -4.66 1.02
CA LEU A 137 10.96 -4.58 1.64
C LEU A 137 10.88 -5.60 2.77
N ALA A 138 10.29 -5.22 3.90
CA ALA A 138 10.13 -6.08 5.06
C ALA A 138 8.67 -6.19 5.49
N ILE A 139 8.27 -7.36 6.00
CA ILE A 139 6.96 -7.62 6.60
C ILE A 139 7.13 -7.73 8.11
N GLY A 140 6.26 -7.03 8.86
CA GLY A 140 6.29 -7.05 10.32
C GLY A 140 7.41 -6.18 10.90
N THR A 141 7.48 -6.09 12.21
CA THR A 141 8.57 -5.39 12.92
C THR A 141 9.13 -6.34 13.98
N PRO A 142 10.31 -6.06 14.57
CA PRO A 142 10.85 -6.90 15.64
C PRO A 142 9.86 -7.11 16.80
N THR A 143 9.04 -6.09 17.07
CA THR A 143 8.02 -6.03 18.12
C THR A 143 6.64 -6.51 17.64
N ARG A 144 6.38 -6.56 16.33
CA ARG A 144 5.07 -6.90 15.77
C ARG A 144 5.18 -7.95 14.66
N GLY A 145 4.84 -9.19 15.03
CA GLY A 145 4.73 -10.30 14.10
C GLY A 145 3.53 -10.17 13.16
N ILE A 146 3.70 -10.55 11.89
CA ILE A 146 2.59 -10.70 10.93
C ILE A 146 2.57 -12.15 10.45
N ALA A 147 1.47 -12.85 10.73
CA ALA A 147 1.25 -14.22 10.26
C ALA A 147 0.87 -14.22 8.78
N MET A 148 1.65 -14.93 7.96
CA MET A 148 1.42 -15.08 6.52
C MET A 148 1.93 -16.44 6.01
N PRO A 149 1.42 -16.92 4.87
CA PRO A 149 1.98 -18.09 4.18
C PRO A 149 3.46 -17.89 3.83
N VAL A 150 4.25 -18.96 3.94
CA VAL A 150 5.64 -18.93 3.46
C VAL A 150 5.63 -19.18 1.95
N LEU A 151 6.16 -18.22 1.19
CA LEU A 151 6.18 -18.25 -0.26
C LEU A 151 7.61 -18.39 -0.81
N GLY A 152 7.76 -19.23 -1.82
CA GLY A 152 8.93 -19.34 -2.68
C GLY A 152 8.81 -18.45 -3.92
N PRO A 153 9.77 -18.57 -4.87
CA PRO A 153 9.71 -17.90 -6.16
C PRO A 153 8.39 -18.18 -6.90
N GLY A 154 7.88 -17.18 -7.63
CA GLY A 154 6.60 -17.32 -8.34
C GLY A 154 5.39 -17.50 -7.42
N GLY A 155 5.51 -17.18 -6.13
CA GLY A 155 4.41 -17.30 -5.17
C GLY A 155 4.06 -18.74 -4.76
N GLU A 156 4.92 -19.72 -5.05
CA GLU A 156 4.68 -21.11 -4.66
C GLU A 156 4.66 -21.27 -3.13
N THR A 157 3.69 -22.00 -2.60
CA THR A 157 3.55 -22.24 -1.16
C THR A 157 4.43 -23.40 -0.68
N SER A 158 4.30 -23.80 0.59
CA SER A 158 4.91 -25.06 1.07
C SER A 158 4.32 -26.32 0.44
N VAL A 159 3.22 -26.21 -0.29
CA VAL A 159 2.60 -27.30 -1.05
C VAL A 159 2.91 -27.06 -2.52
N ALA A 160 3.76 -27.92 -3.09
CA ALA A 160 4.21 -27.81 -4.46
C ALA A 160 3.01 -27.77 -5.42
N GLY A 161 2.98 -26.79 -6.33
CA GLY A 161 1.88 -26.59 -7.28
C GLY A 161 0.68 -25.79 -6.77
N ILE A 162 0.66 -25.39 -5.49
CA ILE A 162 -0.26 -24.35 -4.98
C ILE A 162 0.52 -23.04 -4.87
N HIS A 163 0.00 -21.99 -5.49
CA HIS A 163 0.59 -20.65 -5.53
C HIS A 163 -0.35 -19.62 -4.90
N ILE A 164 0.23 -18.52 -4.41
CA ILE A 164 -0.49 -17.39 -3.81
C ILE A 164 -0.08 -16.09 -4.51
N ALA A 165 -1.06 -15.25 -4.82
CA ALA A 165 -0.85 -13.90 -5.36
C ALA A 165 -1.77 -12.86 -4.70
N GLY A 166 -1.37 -11.59 -4.75
CA GLY A 166 -2.11 -10.46 -4.19
C GLY A 166 -1.90 -10.28 -2.69
N GLU A 167 -2.94 -9.80 -1.99
CA GLU A 167 -2.81 -9.37 -0.60
C GLU A 167 -2.34 -10.48 0.37
N LEU A 168 -2.63 -11.76 0.05
CA LEU A 168 -2.12 -12.91 0.81
C LEU A 168 -0.59 -13.05 0.75
N GLY A 169 0.04 -12.57 -0.32
CA GLY A 169 1.50 -12.48 -0.47
C GLY A 169 2.10 -11.23 0.18
N GLY A 170 1.29 -10.43 0.88
CA GLY A 170 1.72 -9.28 1.69
C GLY A 170 1.60 -7.93 1.01
N LEU A 171 1.51 -7.88 -0.32
CA LEU A 171 1.37 -6.64 -1.08
C LEU A 171 -0.12 -6.38 -1.41
N GLY A 172 -0.78 -5.57 -0.59
CA GLY A 172 -2.23 -5.32 -0.70
C GLY A 172 -2.68 -4.25 -1.69
N LEU A 173 -1.76 -3.62 -2.42
CA LEU A 173 -2.10 -2.57 -3.38
C LEU A 173 -2.51 -3.16 -4.73
N ILE A 174 -3.40 -2.47 -5.45
CA ILE A 174 -3.96 -2.95 -6.73
C ILE A 174 -2.86 -3.23 -7.77
N HIS A 175 -1.88 -2.32 -7.90
CA HIS A 175 -0.79 -2.49 -8.88
C HIS A 175 0.10 -3.69 -8.51
N ASN A 176 0.49 -3.82 -7.25
CA ASN A 176 1.27 -4.97 -6.77
C ASN A 176 0.50 -6.28 -6.96
N ALA A 177 -0.81 -6.27 -6.71
CA ALA A 177 -1.66 -7.45 -6.90
C ALA A 177 -1.71 -7.85 -8.39
N ILE A 178 -1.84 -6.88 -9.29
CA ILE A 178 -1.76 -7.12 -10.74
C ILE A 178 -0.41 -7.71 -11.13
N ASP A 179 0.69 -7.12 -10.67
CA ASP A 179 2.04 -7.57 -11.01
C ASP A 179 2.31 -8.98 -10.48
N GLN A 180 1.98 -9.26 -9.22
CA GLN A 180 2.08 -10.60 -8.63
C GLN A 180 1.22 -11.62 -9.38
N GLY A 181 -0.02 -11.28 -9.73
CA GLY A 181 -0.90 -12.17 -10.49
C GLY A 181 -0.27 -12.59 -11.83
N ARG A 182 0.36 -11.64 -12.52
CA ARG A 182 1.08 -11.88 -13.78
C ARG A 182 2.33 -12.73 -13.57
N GLU A 183 3.17 -12.38 -12.60
CA GLU A 183 4.42 -13.11 -12.32
C GLU A 183 4.16 -14.54 -11.90
N THR A 184 3.18 -14.76 -11.02
CA THR A 184 2.79 -16.10 -10.55
C THR A 184 2.26 -16.95 -11.71
N ILE A 185 1.39 -16.42 -12.57
CA ILE A 185 0.85 -17.22 -13.67
C ILE A 185 1.89 -17.52 -14.74
N HIS A 186 2.84 -16.62 -14.98
CA HIS A 186 3.98 -16.89 -15.87
C HIS A 186 4.88 -17.98 -15.30
N ALA A 187 5.18 -17.95 -14.00
CA ALA A 187 5.93 -19.01 -13.33
C ALA A 187 5.22 -20.37 -13.41
N ILE A 188 3.89 -20.40 -13.25
CA ILE A 188 3.06 -21.60 -13.46
C ILE A 188 3.19 -22.12 -14.89
N ALA A 189 3.04 -21.24 -15.90
CA ALA A 189 3.13 -21.61 -17.30
C ALA A 189 4.51 -22.18 -17.65
N ASP A 190 5.57 -21.56 -17.15
CA ASP A 190 6.96 -22.00 -17.37
C ASP A 190 7.21 -23.37 -16.72
N ALA A 191 6.70 -23.59 -15.51
CA ALA A 191 6.79 -24.87 -14.81
C ALA A 191 5.99 -26.01 -15.50
N LEU A 192 4.95 -25.67 -16.25
CA LEU A 192 4.16 -26.63 -17.04
C LEU A 192 4.74 -26.89 -18.43
N GLY A 193 5.74 -26.12 -18.87
CA GLY A 193 6.44 -26.30 -20.15
C GLY A 193 5.91 -25.47 -21.32
N GLY A 194 5.03 -24.49 -21.09
CA GLY A 194 4.34 -23.75 -22.17
C GLY A 194 3.23 -24.56 -22.87
N GLU A 195 2.46 -23.90 -23.76
CA GLU A 195 1.25 -24.38 -24.46
C GLU A 195 0.89 -25.86 -24.25
N THR A 196 -0.03 -26.09 -23.33
CA THR A 196 -0.55 -27.41 -22.98
C THR A 196 -1.79 -27.69 -23.83
N ALA A 197 -1.61 -28.44 -24.92
CA ALA A 197 -2.76 -29.02 -25.63
C ALA A 197 -3.52 -29.96 -24.66
N PRO A 198 -4.86 -29.94 -24.62
CA PRO A 198 -5.60 -30.76 -23.68
C PRO A 198 -5.59 -32.22 -24.16
N GLU A 199 -4.63 -33.03 -23.68
CA GLU A 199 -4.77 -34.49 -23.72
C GLU A 199 -5.96 -34.95 -22.86
N GLN A 200 -6.40 -34.12 -21.91
CA GLN A 200 -7.54 -34.37 -21.01
C GLN A 200 -8.39 -33.09 -20.85
N PRO A 201 -9.55 -32.97 -21.55
CA PRO A 201 -10.39 -31.77 -21.49
C PRO A 201 -10.99 -31.50 -20.10
N ASP A 202 -11.07 -32.51 -19.24
CA ASP A 202 -11.57 -32.39 -17.86
C ASP A 202 -10.49 -31.97 -16.85
N LEU A 203 -9.23 -31.82 -17.31
CA LEU A 203 -8.10 -31.40 -16.48
C LEU A 203 -7.70 -29.97 -16.83
N PHE A 204 -7.82 -29.08 -15.86
CA PHE A 204 -7.29 -27.73 -15.97
C PHE A 204 -5.78 -27.73 -15.74
N ASP A 205 -5.05 -26.84 -16.43
CA ASP A 205 -3.67 -26.53 -16.08
C ASP A 205 -3.61 -25.76 -14.77
N VAL A 206 -4.56 -24.83 -14.58
CA VAL A 206 -4.65 -24.00 -13.38
C VAL A 206 -6.09 -23.63 -13.03
N VAL A 207 -6.44 -23.78 -11.76
CA VAL A 207 -7.65 -23.18 -11.17
C VAL A 207 -7.23 -21.93 -10.40
N ILE A 208 -7.82 -20.79 -10.78
CA ILE A 208 -7.59 -19.49 -10.14
C ILE A 208 -8.73 -19.23 -9.16
N VAL A 209 -8.42 -19.03 -7.88
CA VAL A 209 -9.39 -18.79 -6.82
C VAL A 209 -9.33 -17.32 -6.39
N GLY A 210 -10.32 -16.54 -6.79
CA GLY A 210 -10.45 -15.10 -6.58
C GLY A 210 -10.34 -14.32 -7.90
N CYS A 211 -11.26 -13.37 -8.10
CA CYS A 211 -11.37 -12.48 -9.26
C CYS A 211 -11.22 -10.99 -8.84
N GLY A 212 -10.33 -10.75 -7.87
CA GLY A 212 -9.77 -9.42 -7.60
C GLY A 212 -8.66 -9.06 -8.60
N PRO A 213 -7.95 -7.93 -8.41
CA PRO A 213 -6.92 -7.47 -9.35
C PRO A 213 -5.83 -8.52 -9.67
N ALA A 214 -5.37 -9.28 -8.68
CA ALA A 214 -4.42 -10.37 -8.89
C ALA A 214 -5.01 -11.51 -9.73
N GLY A 215 -6.25 -11.93 -9.43
CA GLY A 215 -6.94 -12.99 -10.16
C GLY A 215 -7.29 -12.60 -11.59
N ILE A 216 -7.69 -11.35 -11.82
CA ILE A 216 -7.92 -10.78 -13.15
C ILE A 216 -6.62 -10.82 -13.95
N SER A 217 -5.53 -10.29 -13.39
CA SER A 217 -4.21 -10.31 -14.05
C SER A 217 -3.73 -11.73 -14.35
N ALA A 218 -3.86 -12.64 -13.38
CA ALA A 218 -3.52 -14.05 -13.57
C ALA A 218 -4.37 -14.71 -14.67
N SER A 219 -5.67 -14.42 -14.73
CA SER A 219 -6.57 -14.97 -15.75
C SER A 219 -6.21 -14.49 -17.16
N LEU A 220 -5.89 -13.19 -17.30
CA LEU A 220 -5.39 -12.64 -18.56
C LEU A 220 -4.08 -13.29 -18.97
N GLY A 221 -3.14 -13.46 -18.02
CA GLY A 221 -1.85 -14.09 -18.27
C GLY A 221 -1.95 -15.58 -18.59
N ALA A 222 -2.89 -16.30 -17.97
CA ALA A 222 -3.17 -17.70 -18.30
C ALA A 222 -3.59 -17.83 -19.76
N ARG A 223 -4.48 -16.94 -20.23
CA ARG A 223 -4.90 -16.90 -21.63
C ARG A 223 -3.79 -16.46 -22.58
N GLU A 224 -2.98 -15.47 -22.21
CA GLU A 224 -1.80 -15.05 -22.98
C GLU A 224 -0.80 -16.20 -23.20
N ARG A 225 -0.66 -17.08 -22.20
CA ARG A 225 0.23 -18.24 -22.24
C ARG A 225 -0.45 -19.51 -22.78
N GLY A 226 -1.71 -19.44 -23.21
CA GLY A 226 -2.45 -20.56 -23.79
C GLY A 226 -2.81 -21.68 -22.80
N LEU A 227 -2.90 -21.39 -21.49
CA LEU A 227 -3.25 -22.40 -20.48
C LEU A 227 -4.75 -22.72 -20.50
N HIS A 228 -5.11 -23.97 -20.20
CA HIS A 228 -6.50 -24.34 -19.91
C HIS A 228 -6.82 -24.00 -18.44
N PHE A 229 -7.70 -23.03 -18.20
CA PHE A 229 -7.95 -22.54 -16.84
C PHE A 229 -9.42 -22.23 -16.57
N VAL A 230 -9.74 -22.13 -15.28
CA VAL A 230 -11.00 -21.57 -14.77
C VAL A 230 -10.72 -20.63 -13.61
N THR A 231 -11.48 -19.54 -13.54
CA THR A 231 -11.41 -18.56 -12.45
C THR A 231 -12.70 -18.60 -11.66
N LEU A 232 -12.60 -18.80 -10.34
CA LEU A 232 -13.74 -18.93 -9.42
C LEU A 232 -13.71 -17.78 -8.42
N ASP A 233 -14.84 -17.11 -8.16
CA ASP A 233 -14.95 -16.09 -7.11
C ASP A 233 -16.26 -16.25 -6.33
N GLN A 234 -16.19 -16.10 -5.01
CA GLN A 234 -17.32 -16.25 -4.10
C GLN A 234 -18.36 -15.11 -4.21
N ALA A 235 -17.98 -13.98 -4.81
CA ALA A 235 -18.78 -12.77 -4.90
C ALA A 235 -18.86 -12.33 -6.37
N ASN A 236 -18.46 -11.09 -6.66
CA ASN A 236 -18.61 -10.45 -7.95
C ASN A 236 -17.27 -9.83 -8.40
N ILE A 237 -17.24 -9.32 -9.64
CA ILE A 237 -16.06 -8.71 -10.26
C ILE A 237 -15.39 -7.67 -9.36
N GLY A 238 -14.05 -7.70 -9.26
CA GLY A 238 -13.25 -6.67 -8.58
C GLY A 238 -12.82 -7.02 -7.13
N GLY A 239 -13.29 -8.13 -6.57
CA GLY A 239 -12.86 -8.64 -5.26
C GLY A 239 -13.08 -7.63 -4.11
N SER A 240 -12.02 -7.23 -3.41
CA SER A 240 -12.11 -6.27 -2.31
C SER A 240 -12.65 -4.90 -2.72
N VAL A 241 -12.40 -4.46 -3.96
CA VAL A 241 -12.85 -3.15 -4.47
C VAL A 241 -14.37 -3.05 -4.52
N THR A 242 -15.06 -4.16 -4.82
CA THR A 242 -16.52 -4.25 -4.88
C THR A 242 -17.19 -3.88 -3.56
N HIS A 243 -16.46 -4.03 -2.46
CA HIS A 243 -16.95 -3.77 -1.12
C HIS A 243 -16.61 -2.37 -0.60
N TYR A 244 -15.96 -1.52 -1.40
CA TYR A 244 -15.71 -0.14 -1.03
C TYR A 244 -17.02 0.67 -0.96
N PRO A 245 -17.08 1.74 -0.16
CA PRO A 245 -18.21 2.66 -0.16
C PRO A 245 -18.49 3.21 -1.56
N ARG A 246 -19.77 3.45 -1.85
CA ARG A 246 -20.23 4.10 -3.09
C ARG A 246 -19.48 5.41 -3.31
N GLY A 247 -19.01 5.62 -4.53
CA GLY A 247 -18.30 6.85 -4.92
C GLY A 247 -16.88 6.98 -4.35
N LYS A 248 -16.38 5.99 -3.60
CA LYS A 248 -14.99 6.01 -3.10
C LYS A 248 -14.01 6.16 -4.26
N LEU A 249 -13.13 7.15 -4.16
CA LEU A 249 -12.02 7.31 -5.09
C LEU A 249 -10.92 6.29 -4.79
N VAL A 250 -10.48 5.62 -5.84
CA VAL A 250 -9.42 4.63 -5.85
C VAL A 250 -8.26 5.23 -6.65
N MET A 251 -7.13 5.42 -5.96
CA MET A 251 -5.90 5.83 -6.63
C MET A 251 -5.24 4.59 -7.23
N THR A 252 -4.93 4.64 -8.52
CA THR A 252 -4.22 3.59 -9.22
C THR A 252 -2.88 4.10 -9.71
N THR A 253 -1.85 3.28 -9.52
CA THR A 253 -0.55 3.43 -10.17
C THR A 253 -0.60 2.71 -11.51
N PRO A 254 0.13 3.18 -12.55
CA PRO A 254 0.27 2.44 -13.79
C PRO A 254 0.65 0.98 -13.53
N ALA A 255 -0.05 0.06 -14.18
CA ALA A 255 0.19 -1.38 -14.04
C ALA A 255 0.13 -2.04 -15.43
N HIS A 256 0.83 -3.16 -15.59
CA HIS A 256 0.86 -3.89 -16.84
C HIS A 256 -0.08 -5.10 -16.77
N LEU A 257 -1.16 -5.07 -17.54
CA LEU A 257 -2.09 -6.20 -17.66
C LEU A 257 -1.71 -7.07 -18.87
N PRO A 258 -1.58 -8.40 -18.70
CA PRO A 258 -1.40 -9.31 -19.85
C PRO A 258 -2.50 -9.13 -20.90
N LEU A 259 -2.20 -9.34 -22.18
CA LEU A 259 -3.09 -9.08 -23.34
C LEU A 259 -3.53 -7.62 -23.59
N ILE A 260 -3.37 -6.72 -22.62
CA ILE A 260 -3.84 -5.32 -22.71
C ILE A 260 -2.68 -4.33 -22.82
N GLY A 261 -1.60 -4.59 -22.09
CA GLY A 261 -0.45 -3.69 -21.98
C GLY A 261 -0.52 -2.78 -20.76
N GLU A 262 0.12 -1.61 -20.85
CA GLU A 262 0.15 -0.63 -19.76
C GLU A 262 -1.20 0.07 -19.59
N VAL A 263 -1.72 0.08 -18.36
CA VAL A 263 -2.99 0.70 -17.99
C VAL A 263 -2.74 1.86 -17.04
N ARG A 264 -3.33 3.03 -17.32
CA ARG A 264 -3.20 4.26 -16.53
C ARG A 264 -4.57 4.84 -16.20
N LEU A 265 -5.19 4.40 -15.10
CA LEU A 265 -6.50 4.89 -14.68
C LEU A 265 -6.42 6.14 -13.80
N GLY A 266 -5.27 6.39 -13.16
CA GLY A 266 -5.09 7.53 -12.26
C GLY A 266 -6.03 7.46 -11.06
N SER A 267 -6.72 8.57 -10.78
CA SER A 267 -7.80 8.64 -9.78
C SER A 267 -9.12 8.27 -10.42
N ILE A 268 -9.74 7.17 -10.00
CA ILE A 268 -11.00 6.67 -10.55
C ILE A 268 -11.97 6.32 -9.42
N SER A 269 -13.28 6.46 -9.61
CA SER A 269 -14.25 5.95 -8.64
C SER A 269 -14.25 4.42 -8.60
N LYS A 270 -14.69 3.85 -7.48
CA LYS A 270 -15.00 2.42 -7.36
C LYS A 270 -15.81 1.93 -8.56
N GLU A 271 -16.91 2.60 -8.87
CA GLU A 271 -17.83 2.23 -9.96
C GLU A 271 -17.13 2.30 -11.32
N GLY A 272 -16.31 3.34 -11.56
CA GLY A 272 -15.52 3.45 -12.78
C GLY A 272 -14.51 2.32 -12.93
N LEU A 273 -13.85 1.92 -11.83
CA LEU A 273 -12.91 0.80 -11.83
C LEU A 273 -13.61 -0.54 -12.10
N LEU A 274 -14.79 -0.76 -11.51
CA LEU A 274 -15.58 -1.97 -11.78
C LEU A 274 -16.08 -2.00 -13.23
N ALA A 275 -16.53 -0.86 -13.77
CA ALA A 275 -16.92 -0.75 -15.18
C ALA A 275 -15.75 -1.03 -16.14
N TYR A 276 -14.54 -0.56 -15.79
CA TYR A 276 -13.33 -0.88 -16.53
C TYR A 276 -13.04 -2.40 -16.54
N TRP A 277 -13.19 -3.07 -15.39
CA TRP A 277 -13.03 -4.53 -15.34
C TRP A 277 -14.09 -5.28 -16.17
N GLN A 278 -15.32 -4.77 -16.20
CA GLN A 278 -16.40 -5.34 -16.99
C GLN A 278 -16.10 -5.22 -18.50
N ASP A 279 -15.71 -4.03 -18.97
CA ASP A 279 -15.29 -3.80 -20.37
C ASP A 279 -14.13 -4.72 -20.76
N LEU A 280 -13.16 -4.89 -19.86
CA LEU A 280 -12.03 -5.79 -20.05
C LEU A 280 -12.48 -7.25 -20.26
N PHE A 281 -13.48 -7.72 -19.53
CA PHE A 281 -13.99 -9.09 -19.68
C PHE A 281 -14.67 -9.28 -21.02
N GLU A 282 -15.49 -8.31 -21.43
CA GLU A 282 -16.19 -8.32 -22.72
C GLU A 282 -15.20 -8.30 -23.89
N ARG A 283 -14.23 -7.39 -23.87
CA ARG A 283 -13.24 -7.25 -24.95
C ARG A 283 -12.33 -8.46 -25.11
N THR A 284 -12.09 -9.18 -24.02
CA THR A 284 -11.17 -10.30 -24.03
C THR A 284 -11.86 -11.66 -24.06
N GLY A 285 -13.16 -11.72 -23.76
CA GLY A 285 -13.92 -12.96 -23.60
C GLY A 285 -13.57 -13.72 -22.31
N LEU A 286 -13.07 -13.02 -21.28
CA LEU A 286 -12.79 -13.66 -19.99
C LEU A 286 -14.12 -13.94 -19.28
N ALA A 287 -14.35 -15.19 -18.86
CA ALA A 287 -15.60 -15.61 -18.23
C ALA A 287 -15.37 -16.31 -16.88
N PRO A 288 -15.10 -15.55 -15.80
CA PRO A 288 -15.01 -16.12 -14.45
C PRO A 288 -16.36 -16.65 -13.97
N ARG A 289 -16.34 -17.65 -13.08
CA ARG A 289 -17.53 -18.18 -12.40
C ARG A 289 -17.71 -17.46 -11.07
N PHE A 290 -18.78 -16.68 -10.97
CA PHE A 290 -19.12 -15.87 -9.81
C PHE A 290 -20.10 -16.57 -8.86
N GLU A 291 -20.21 -16.02 -7.66
CA GLU A 291 -21.01 -16.57 -6.57
C GLU A 291 -20.66 -18.05 -6.28
N GLU A 292 -19.39 -18.42 -6.47
CA GLU A 292 -18.91 -19.80 -6.35
C GLU A 292 -17.76 -19.85 -5.35
N GLN A 293 -18.04 -20.33 -4.14
CA GLN A 293 -17.08 -20.34 -3.05
C GLN A 293 -16.30 -21.65 -3.02
N VAL A 294 -14.98 -21.58 -3.22
CA VAL A 294 -14.09 -22.73 -3.01
C VAL A 294 -14.05 -23.10 -1.53
N ARG A 295 -14.39 -24.35 -1.23
CA ARG A 295 -14.43 -24.92 0.12
C ARG A 295 -13.14 -25.66 0.44
N THR A 296 -12.64 -26.46 -0.49
CA THR A 296 -11.53 -27.38 -0.23
C THR A 296 -10.65 -27.54 -1.46
N VAL A 297 -9.35 -27.72 -1.22
CA VAL A 297 -8.37 -28.11 -2.24
C VAL A 297 -7.63 -29.33 -1.70
N THR A 298 -7.73 -30.47 -2.38
CA THR A 298 -7.04 -31.71 -2.03
C THR A 298 -6.02 -32.08 -3.10
N CYS A 299 -4.87 -32.60 -2.68
CA CYS A 299 -3.88 -33.17 -3.58
C CYS A 299 -4.20 -34.65 -3.82
N GLU A 300 -4.32 -35.06 -5.08
CA GLU A 300 -4.69 -36.40 -5.53
C GLU A 300 -3.66 -36.91 -6.54
N GLY A 301 -2.51 -37.36 -6.03
CA GLY A 301 -1.41 -37.87 -6.87
C GLY A 301 -0.65 -36.75 -7.57
N ASP A 302 -0.86 -36.59 -8.87
CA ASP A 302 -0.19 -35.61 -9.74
C ASP A 302 -1.02 -34.35 -10.04
N HIS A 303 -2.25 -34.30 -9.54
CA HIS A 303 -3.19 -33.20 -9.71
C HIS A 303 -3.90 -32.85 -8.39
N PHE A 304 -4.66 -31.77 -8.43
CA PHE A 304 -5.49 -31.28 -7.35
C PHE A 304 -6.96 -31.41 -7.71
N THR A 305 -7.78 -31.65 -6.69
CA THR A 305 -9.23 -31.55 -6.77
C THR A 305 -9.68 -30.32 -5.97
N VAL A 306 -10.24 -29.34 -6.65
CA VAL A 306 -10.81 -28.12 -6.06
C VAL A 306 -12.32 -28.31 -5.97
N ILE A 307 -12.86 -28.24 -4.75
CA ILE A 307 -14.28 -28.40 -4.46
C ILE A 307 -14.86 -27.04 -4.09
N SER A 308 -15.87 -26.60 -4.82
CA SER A 308 -16.69 -25.43 -4.50
C SER A 308 -18.08 -25.84 -4.02
N ASP A 309 -18.92 -24.87 -3.67
CA ASP A 309 -20.35 -25.11 -3.41
C ASP A 309 -21.19 -25.36 -4.68
N LYS A 310 -20.62 -25.21 -5.87
CA LYS A 310 -21.31 -25.43 -7.15
C LYS A 310 -20.69 -26.52 -8.02
N GLY A 311 -19.47 -26.97 -7.75
CA GLY A 311 -18.77 -27.88 -8.65
C GLY A 311 -17.44 -28.45 -8.11
N HIS A 312 -16.86 -29.33 -8.92
CA HIS A 312 -15.59 -30.01 -8.66
C HIS A 312 -14.68 -29.83 -9.87
N TYR A 313 -13.41 -29.49 -9.63
CA TYR A 313 -12.45 -29.17 -10.69
C TYR A 313 -11.15 -29.93 -10.48
N ARG A 314 -10.71 -30.68 -11.48
CA ARG A 314 -9.40 -31.32 -11.49
C ARG A 314 -8.39 -30.39 -12.13
N THR A 315 -7.25 -30.17 -11.50
CA THR A 315 -6.25 -29.22 -12.00
C THR A 315 -4.81 -29.59 -11.66
N ARG A 316 -3.86 -29.25 -12.54
CA ARG A 316 -2.42 -29.48 -12.29
C ARG A 316 -1.84 -28.49 -11.28
N ARG A 317 -2.38 -27.26 -11.24
CA ARG A 317 -1.94 -26.17 -10.36
C ARG A 317 -3.13 -25.42 -9.79
N VAL A 318 -2.92 -24.77 -8.64
CA VAL A 318 -3.92 -23.89 -8.01
C VAL A 318 -3.27 -22.55 -7.73
N LEU A 319 -3.93 -21.45 -8.12
CA LEU A 319 -3.51 -20.08 -7.82
C LEU A 319 -4.55 -19.45 -6.87
N LEU A 320 -4.14 -19.15 -5.65
CA LEU A 320 -4.98 -18.53 -4.63
C LEU A 320 -4.78 -17.00 -4.66
N ALA A 321 -5.78 -16.28 -5.16
CA ALA A 321 -5.86 -14.82 -5.25
C ALA A 321 -7.00 -14.24 -4.37
N VAL A 322 -7.29 -14.86 -3.23
CA VAL A 322 -8.46 -14.57 -2.38
C VAL A 322 -8.32 -13.34 -1.47
N GLY A 323 -7.13 -12.73 -1.39
CA GLY A 323 -6.84 -11.57 -0.54
C GLY A 323 -7.01 -11.83 0.97
N ARG A 324 -7.04 -10.77 1.80
CA ARG A 324 -7.30 -10.87 3.25
C ARG A 324 -8.62 -10.26 3.69
N GLY A 325 -9.28 -9.49 2.81
CA GLY A 325 -10.50 -8.74 3.09
C GLY A 325 -11.82 -9.53 3.00
N GLY A 326 -11.76 -10.82 2.64
CA GLY A 326 -12.96 -11.64 2.43
C GLY A 326 -13.79 -11.86 3.69
N THR A 327 -13.14 -12.10 4.83
CA THR A 327 -13.80 -12.39 6.12
C THR A 327 -13.49 -11.29 7.14
N PRO A 328 -14.49 -10.53 7.60
CA PRO A 328 -14.28 -9.50 8.61
C PRO A 328 -13.95 -10.11 9.98
N ARG A 329 -13.12 -9.41 10.76
CA ARG A 329 -12.85 -9.76 12.15
C ARG A 329 -14.07 -9.47 13.01
N ARG A 330 -14.60 -10.50 13.63
CA ARG A 330 -15.66 -10.40 14.64
C ARG A 330 -15.12 -9.88 15.98
N LEU A 331 -15.96 -9.14 16.70
CA LEU A 331 -15.77 -8.64 18.06
C LEU A 331 -16.04 -9.72 19.11
N GLY A 332 -16.93 -10.69 18.82
CA GLY A 332 -17.27 -11.76 19.76
C GLY A 332 -18.06 -11.28 20.98
N ILE A 333 -18.91 -10.26 20.80
CA ILE A 333 -19.72 -9.64 21.85
C ILE A 333 -21.20 -9.99 21.71
N ALA A 334 -21.95 -9.82 22.80
CA ALA A 334 -23.40 -10.05 22.78
C ALA A 334 -24.10 -9.07 21.80
N GLY A 335 -24.99 -9.62 20.97
CA GLY A 335 -25.77 -8.86 19.99
C GLY A 335 -25.03 -8.52 18.68
N GLU A 336 -23.81 -9.03 18.49
CA GLU A 336 -23.07 -8.84 17.25
C GLU A 336 -23.78 -9.41 16.00
N ASP A 337 -24.60 -10.45 16.16
CA ASP A 337 -25.35 -11.07 15.05
C ASP A 337 -26.67 -10.34 14.71
N LEU A 338 -26.97 -9.19 15.32
CA LEU A 338 -28.16 -8.40 14.99
C LEU A 338 -28.05 -7.78 13.59
N GLU A 339 -29.18 -7.67 12.86
CA GLU A 339 -29.23 -7.16 11.49
C GLU A 339 -28.67 -5.73 11.33
N LYS A 340 -28.72 -4.92 12.39
CA LYS A 340 -28.16 -3.57 12.44
C LYS A 340 -26.62 -3.53 12.46
N VAL A 341 -25.96 -4.67 12.61
CA VAL A 341 -24.50 -4.80 12.68
C VAL A 341 -23.98 -5.17 11.30
N VAL A 342 -23.20 -4.27 10.71
CA VAL A 342 -22.57 -4.46 9.41
C VAL A 342 -21.07 -4.32 9.52
N TYR A 343 -20.32 -5.04 8.69
CA TYR A 343 -18.85 -5.02 8.69
C TYR A 343 -18.26 -4.21 7.55
N ARG A 344 -19.12 -3.64 6.69
CA ARG A 344 -18.71 -2.89 5.51
C ARG A 344 -19.72 -1.78 5.24
N LEU A 345 -19.20 -0.59 4.94
CA LEU A 345 -20.02 0.54 4.52
C LEU A 345 -20.20 0.49 2.99
N SER A 346 -21.38 0.09 2.53
CA SER A 346 -21.70 0.01 1.10
C SER A 346 -22.14 1.36 0.54
N ASP A 347 -23.11 2.01 1.19
CA ASP A 347 -23.66 3.32 0.82
C ASP A 347 -23.85 4.15 2.10
N PRO A 348 -23.12 5.27 2.29
CA PRO A 348 -23.34 6.17 3.41
C PRO A 348 -24.75 6.76 3.44
N GLY A 349 -25.36 7.03 2.27
CA GLY A 349 -26.64 7.72 2.16
C GLY A 349 -27.82 7.00 2.82
N GLN A 350 -27.73 5.68 2.99
CA GLN A 350 -28.75 4.87 3.68
C GLN A 350 -28.88 5.19 5.18
N TYR A 351 -27.91 5.90 5.76
CA TYR A 351 -27.89 6.26 7.18
C TYR A 351 -28.42 7.68 7.46
N THR A 352 -29.01 8.34 6.47
CA THR A 352 -29.67 9.65 6.62
C THR A 352 -30.62 9.64 7.82
N GLY A 353 -30.36 10.48 8.83
CA GLY A 353 -31.20 10.56 10.04
C GLY A 353 -30.96 9.48 11.09
N HIS A 354 -29.99 8.58 10.91
CA HIS A 354 -29.69 7.49 11.85
C HIS A 354 -28.56 7.82 12.82
N ARG A 355 -28.59 7.19 14.00
CA ARG A 355 -27.48 7.15 14.96
C ARG A 355 -26.59 5.95 14.68
N VAL A 356 -25.40 6.20 14.17
CA VAL A 356 -24.47 5.17 13.69
C VAL A 356 -23.23 5.13 14.57
N MET A 357 -22.90 3.94 15.10
CA MET A 357 -21.66 3.71 15.82
C MET A 357 -20.66 3.01 14.91
N VAL A 358 -19.50 3.63 14.70
CA VAL A 358 -18.38 3.04 13.95
C VAL A 358 -17.36 2.51 14.96
N VAL A 359 -16.98 1.24 14.85
CA VAL A 359 -16.00 0.59 15.73
C VAL A 359 -14.71 0.33 14.97
N GLY A 360 -13.61 0.95 15.39
CA GLY A 360 -12.30 0.71 14.79
C GLY A 360 -11.34 1.89 14.94
N GLY A 361 -10.12 1.75 14.41
CA GLY A 361 -9.14 2.83 14.44
C GLY A 361 -8.05 2.73 13.37
N GLY A 362 -8.34 2.00 12.29
CA GLY A 362 -7.56 2.03 11.06
C GLY A 362 -8.29 2.82 9.98
N ASP A 363 -7.65 3.00 8.82
CA ASP A 363 -8.18 3.84 7.74
C ASP A 363 -9.63 3.51 7.36
N SER A 364 -10.01 2.23 7.26
CA SER A 364 -11.39 1.83 6.95
C SER A 364 -12.43 2.34 7.96
N ALA A 365 -12.05 2.45 9.25
CA ALA A 365 -12.95 2.96 10.28
C ALA A 365 -13.06 4.49 10.19
N LEU A 366 -11.93 5.18 10.00
CA LEU A 366 -11.91 6.64 9.92
C LEU A 366 -12.58 7.13 8.64
N GLU A 367 -12.29 6.53 7.48
CA GLU A 367 -12.95 6.84 6.22
C GLU A 367 -14.46 6.63 6.28
N ALA A 368 -14.90 5.54 6.92
CA ALA A 368 -16.33 5.29 7.09
C ALA A 368 -16.99 6.33 7.99
N ALA A 369 -16.33 6.71 9.10
CA ALA A 369 -16.85 7.72 9.99
C ALA A 369 -16.90 9.12 9.33
N ILE A 370 -15.89 9.49 8.54
CA ILE A 370 -15.89 10.70 7.72
C ILE A 370 -17.06 10.68 6.73
N ALA A 371 -17.18 9.59 5.95
CA ALA A 371 -18.23 9.46 4.94
C ALA A 371 -19.65 9.51 5.54
N LEU A 372 -19.84 8.95 6.74
CA LEU A 372 -21.12 9.02 7.46
C LEU A 372 -21.38 10.41 8.05
N ALA A 373 -20.35 11.12 8.52
CA ALA A 373 -20.49 12.46 9.08
C ALA A 373 -20.88 13.51 8.02
N GLU A 374 -20.57 13.25 6.75
CA GLU A 374 -21.02 14.06 5.61
C GLU A 374 -22.50 13.81 5.22
N VAL A 375 -23.13 12.75 5.75
CA VAL A 375 -24.52 12.39 5.42
C VAL A 375 -25.48 13.21 6.29
N PRO A 376 -26.43 13.97 5.69
CA PRO A 376 -27.33 14.84 6.43
C PRO A 376 -28.11 14.13 7.54
N GLY A 377 -28.09 14.72 8.75
CA GLY A 377 -28.86 14.22 9.89
C GLY A 377 -28.33 12.93 10.53
N THR A 378 -27.18 12.41 10.10
CA THR A 378 -26.56 11.23 10.69
C THR A 378 -25.77 11.62 11.94
N ASP A 379 -26.05 10.96 13.07
CA ASP A 379 -25.26 11.12 14.29
C ASP A 379 -24.22 10.00 14.37
N VAL A 380 -22.95 10.36 14.24
CA VAL A 380 -21.84 9.40 14.12
C VAL A 380 -21.03 9.38 15.40
N THR A 381 -20.93 8.20 16.02
CA THR A 381 -20.01 7.94 17.13
C THR A 381 -18.91 6.98 16.71
N LEU A 382 -17.65 7.44 16.71
CA LEU A 382 -16.49 6.61 16.43
C LEU A 382 -15.85 6.12 17.74
N VAL A 383 -15.86 4.80 17.94
CA VAL A 383 -15.31 4.13 19.12
C VAL A 383 -13.99 3.45 18.77
N HIS A 384 -12.96 3.79 19.54
CA HIS A 384 -11.64 3.18 19.42
C HIS A 384 -11.07 2.81 20.79
N ARG A 385 -10.61 1.55 20.89
CA ARG A 385 -10.01 0.99 22.12
C ARG A 385 -8.71 1.66 22.55
N GLY A 386 -8.01 2.31 21.63
CA GLY A 386 -6.72 2.96 21.90
C GLY A 386 -6.89 4.42 22.27
N PRO A 387 -5.88 5.03 22.93
CA PRO A 387 -5.89 6.44 23.28
C PRO A 387 -5.67 7.36 22.06
N ALA A 388 -5.31 6.79 20.91
CA ALA A 388 -5.09 7.52 19.66
C ALA A 388 -5.24 6.56 18.47
N PHE A 389 -5.48 7.12 17.28
CA PHE A 389 -5.46 6.38 16.03
C PHE A 389 -4.03 6.05 15.61
N ALA A 390 -3.46 5.06 16.27
CA ALA A 390 -2.14 4.57 15.90
C ALA A 390 -2.18 3.96 14.51
N ARG A 391 -3.34 3.46 14.04
CA ARG A 391 -3.44 2.57 12.87
C ARG A 391 -3.92 3.17 11.56
N ALA A 392 -3.93 4.50 11.45
CA ALA A 392 -4.47 5.20 10.29
C ALA A 392 -3.47 6.23 9.75
N ASN A 393 -3.63 6.58 8.47
CA ASN A 393 -2.84 7.62 7.83
C ASN A 393 -3.05 8.99 8.52
N VAL A 394 -2.12 9.93 8.31
CA VAL A 394 -2.21 11.27 8.92
C VAL A 394 -3.47 12.01 8.46
N ALA A 395 -3.76 11.98 7.17
CA ALA A 395 -4.86 12.75 6.58
C ALA A 395 -6.25 12.36 7.16
N ASN A 396 -6.53 11.06 7.32
CA ASN A 396 -7.77 10.57 7.89
C ASN A 396 -7.88 10.94 9.37
N ARG A 397 -6.77 10.90 10.11
CA ARG A 397 -6.75 11.30 11.53
C ARG A 397 -7.06 12.78 11.69
N ASP A 398 -6.38 13.61 10.91
CA ASP A 398 -6.58 15.06 10.93
C ASP A 398 -8.04 15.39 10.55
N SER A 399 -8.61 14.69 9.56
CA SER A 399 -10.00 14.87 9.13
C SER A 399 -11.01 14.48 10.22
N VAL A 400 -10.82 13.33 10.88
CA VAL A 400 -11.69 12.90 11.98
C VAL A 400 -11.61 13.84 13.17
N HIS A 401 -10.42 14.31 13.54
CA HIS A 401 -10.26 15.30 14.61
C HIS A 401 -10.93 16.63 14.25
N ALA A 402 -10.78 17.11 13.01
CA ALA A 402 -11.43 18.33 12.55
C ALA A 402 -12.96 18.23 12.57
N LEU A 403 -13.53 17.08 12.19
CA LEU A 403 -14.98 16.83 12.27
C LEU A 403 -15.48 16.75 13.72
N ALA A 404 -14.69 16.15 14.61
CA ALA A 404 -15.01 16.10 16.03
C ALA A 404 -14.97 17.49 16.67
N ASP A 405 -13.99 18.33 16.34
CA ASP A 405 -13.88 19.70 16.81
C ASP A 405 -15.05 20.58 16.32
N GLN A 406 -15.62 20.25 15.16
CA GLN A 406 -16.82 20.89 14.60
C GLN A 406 -18.14 20.36 15.21
N GLY A 407 -18.09 19.32 16.04
CA GLY A 407 -19.27 18.67 16.61
C GLY A 407 -20.07 17.82 15.61
N LEU A 408 -19.49 17.50 14.45
CA LEU A 408 -20.13 16.67 13.42
C LEU A 408 -19.90 15.16 13.65
N LEU A 409 -18.97 14.82 14.54
CA LEU A 409 -18.61 13.44 14.87
C LEU A 409 -18.28 13.34 16.36
N THR A 410 -18.86 12.35 17.03
CA THR A 410 -18.54 12.05 18.43
C THR A 410 -17.39 11.06 18.49
N LEU A 411 -16.28 11.43 19.15
CA LEU A 411 -15.12 10.57 19.31
C LEU A 411 -15.06 9.95 20.71
N ARG A 412 -14.89 8.62 20.78
CA ARG A 412 -14.69 7.86 22.03
C ARG A 412 -13.40 7.04 21.94
N LEU A 413 -12.33 7.60 22.50
CA LEU A 413 -11.02 6.94 22.60
C LEU A 413 -10.89 6.20 23.93
N SER A 414 -9.97 5.24 23.99
CA SER A 414 -9.79 4.36 25.15
C SER A 414 -11.10 3.66 25.56
N ALA A 415 -11.96 3.39 24.58
CA ALA A 415 -13.29 2.83 24.79
C ALA A 415 -13.54 1.65 23.85
N HIS A 416 -14.29 0.66 24.30
CA HIS A 416 -14.63 -0.49 23.49
C HIS A 416 -16.11 -0.86 23.60
N LEU A 417 -16.70 -1.28 22.49
CA LEU A 417 -18.07 -1.77 22.44
C LEU A 417 -18.16 -3.12 23.15
N THR A 418 -19.06 -3.24 24.12
CA THR A 418 -19.20 -4.43 24.98
C THR A 418 -20.48 -5.21 24.71
N ALA A 419 -21.57 -4.54 24.31
CA ALA A 419 -22.83 -5.19 23.95
C ALA A 419 -23.63 -4.35 22.95
N ILE A 420 -24.43 -5.04 22.13
CA ILE A 420 -25.35 -4.44 21.18
C ILE A 420 -26.76 -4.95 21.48
N ALA A 421 -27.72 -4.03 21.61
CA ALA A 421 -29.13 -4.32 21.74
C ALA A 421 -29.89 -3.74 20.53
N PRO A 422 -31.18 -4.09 20.33
CA PRO A 422 -31.93 -3.64 19.17
C PRO A 422 -31.92 -2.12 18.94
N ALA A 423 -32.08 -1.33 20.01
CA ALA A 423 -32.14 0.14 19.93
C ALA A 423 -30.98 0.86 20.63
N THR A 424 -30.07 0.13 21.28
CA THR A 424 -28.98 0.71 22.08
C THR A 424 -27.68 -0.07 21.92
N VAL A 425 -26.58 0.57 22.31
CA VAL A 425 -25.25 -0.03 22.41
C VAL A 425 -24.63 0.35 23.75
N ALA A 426 -23.82 -0.55 24.31
CA ALA A 426 -23.06 -0.31 25.52
C ALA A 426 -21.57 -0.30 25.19
N ILE A 427 -20.86 0.73 25.64
CA ILE A 427 -19.40 0.80 25.56
C ILE A 427 -18.83 0.85 26.97
N ASP A 428 -17.63 0.33 27.14
CA ASP A 428 -16.83 0.54 28.34
C ASP A 428 -15.74 1.56 28.02
N GLY A 429 -15.90 2.76 28.60
CA GLY A 429 -15.04 3.92 28.41
C GLY A 429 -14.13 4.18 29.62
N PRO A 430 -13.28 5.21 29.56
CA PRO A 430 -12.34 5.52 30.64
C PRO A 430 -13.01 5.91 31.97
N GLU A 431 -14.25 6.43 31.92
CA GLU A 431 -15.05 6.81 33.10
C GLU A 431 -16.02 5.71 33.54
N GLY A 432 -16.02 4.57 32.86
CA GLY A 432 -16.89 3.42 33.11
C GLY A 432 -17.87 3.14 31.96
N PRO A 433 -18.90 2.32 32.22
CA PRO A 433 -19.87 1.91 31.21
C PRO A 433 -20.78 3.05 30.76
N GLU A 434 -20.88 3.29 29.46
CA GLU A 434 -21.76 4.26 28.82
C GLU A 434 -22.77 3.53 27.91
N HIS A 435 -23.99 4.06 27.82
CA HIS A 435 -25.04 3.56 26.93
C HIS A 435 -25.45 4.64 25.93
N PHE A 436 -25.64 4.23 24.68
CA PHE A 436 -26.06 5.11 23.60
C PHE A 436 -27.27 4.50 22.93
N ASP A 437 -28.24 5.34 22.58
CA ASP A 437 -29.20 4.93 21.57
C ASP A 437 -28.50 4.80 20.22
N ASN A 438 -28.89 3.79 19.46
CA ASN A 438 -28.18 3.43 18.25
C ASN A 438 -29.10 2.72 17.28
N ASP A 439 -28.99 3.08 16.00
CA ASP A 439 -29.79 2.49 14.92
C ASP A 439 -28.95 1.54 14.06
N ALA A 440 -27.65 1.79 13.93
CA ALA A 440 -26.73 0.90 13.21
C ALA A 440 -25.31 0.86 13.81
N VAL A 441 -24.65 -0.30 13.69
CA VAL A 441 -23.25 -0.49 14.10
C VAL A 441 -22.42 -0.92 12.90
N LEU A 442 -21.37 -0.15 12.61
CA LEU A 442 -20.39 -0.47 11.59
C LEU A 442 -19.09 -0.96 12.23
N VAL A 443 -18.78 -2.25 12.09
CA VAL A 443 -17.58 -2.87 12.65
C VAL A 443 -16.45 -2.88 11.64
N CYS A 444 -15.51 -1.96 11.80
CA CYS A 444 -14.29 -1.82 10.99
C CYS A 444 -13.05 -2.35 11.74
N ALA A 445 -13.13 -3.59 12.22
CA ALA A 445 -12.06 -4.25 13.00
C ALA A 445 -10.95 -4.90 12.15
N GLY A 446 -11.00 -4.74 10.82
CA GLY A 446 -10.07 -5.34 9.85
C GLY A 446 -10.43 -6.77 9.43
N GLY A 447 -9.70 -7.32 8.46
CA GLY A 447 -9.87 -8.72 8.02
C GLY A 447 -9.00 -9.69 8.81
N THR A 448 -9.39 -10.97 8.79
CA THR A 448 -8.56 -12.08 9.26
C THR A 448 -7.97 -12.84 8.07
N LEU A 449 -6.68 -13.20 8.16
CA LEU A 449 -6.11 -14.20 7.26
C LEU A 449 -6.95 -15.48 7.38
N PRO A 450 -7.32 -16.16 6.27
CA PRO A 450 -8.03 -17.42 6.31
C PRO A 450 -7.08 -18.56 6.72
N GLY A 451 -6.47 -18.45 7.91
CA GLY A 451 -5.35 -19.28 8.34
C GLY A 451 -5.72 -20.74 8.52
N GLU A 452 -6.92 -21.02 9.05
CA GLU A 452 -7.44 -22.38 9.17
C GLU A 452 -7.66 -23.02 7.80
N TRP A 453 -8.24 -22.28 6.85
CA TRP A 453 -8.49 -22.74 5.49
C TRP A 453 -7.19 -23.04 4.74
N LEU A 454 -6.19 -22.16 4.85
CA LEU A 454 -4.85 -22.38 4.28
C LEU A 454 -4.14 -23.57 4.95
N SER A 455 -4.22 -23.68 6.27
CA SER A 455 -3.60 -24.80 7.00
C SER A 455 -4.25 -26.14 6.68
N ALA A 456 -5.57 -26.16 6.43
CA ALA A 456 -6.29 -27.35 5.99
C ALA A 456 -5.81 -27.85 4.61
N MET A 457 -5.25 -26.98 3.78
CA MET A 457 -4.58 -27.33 2.51
C MET A 457 -3.12 -27.79 2.71
N GLY A 458 -2.59 -27.77 3.93
CA GLY A 458 -1.18 -28.05 4.23
C GLY A 458 -0.24 -26.88 4.01
N ILE A 459 -0.76 -25.66 3.78
CA ILE A 459 0.06 -24.47 3.58
C ILE A 459 0.61 -23.99 4.92
N ARG A 460 1.95 -23.89 5.01
CA ARG A 460 2.65 -23.46 6.20
C ARG A 460 2.56 -21.94 6.36
N ILE A 461 2.03 -21.53 7.50
CA ILE A 461 1.97 -20.13 7.94
C ILE A 461 3.12 -19.87 8.90
N ALA A 462 3.85 -18.78 8.70
CA ALA A 462 4.89 -18.30 9.59
C ALA A 462 4.59 -16.87 10.04
N THR A 463 5.09 -16.51 11.22
CA THR A 463 5.02 -15.14 11.73
C THR A 463 6.31 -14.42 11.40
N PHE A 464 6.21 -13.34 10.63
CA PHE A 464 7.35 -12.52 10.20
C PHE A 464 7.52 -11.31 11.14
N HIS A 465 8.73 -11.10 11.64
CA HIS A 465 9.15 -10.05 12.59
C HIS A 465 10.13 -9.03 11.98
N GLY A 466 9.90 -8.66 10.71
CA GLY A 466 10.73 -7.68 9.99
C GLY A 466 11.79 -8.32 9.07
N GLU A 467 11.61 -9.59 8.71
CA GLU A 467 12.40 -10.23 7.67
C GLU A 467 12.11 -9.59 6.30
N ALA A 468 13.11 -9.63 5.42
CA ALA A 468 12.96 -9.14 4.07
C ALA A 468 12.03 -10.06 3.27
N VAL A 469 11.06 -9.46 2.58
CA VAL A 469 10.26 -10.11 1.55
C VAL A 469 11.08 -10.11 0.28
N ARG A 470 11.13 -11.25 -0.41
CA ARG A 470 11.73 -11.34 -1.74
C ARG A 470 10.73 -10.93 -2.81
#